data_AF-A0A2N7WE99-F1
#
_entry.id   AF-A0A2N7WE99-F1
#
_cell.length_a   1.000
_cell.length_b   1.000
_cell.length_c   1.000
_cell.angle_alpha   90.00
_cell.angle_beta   90.00
_cell.angle_gamma   90.00
#
_symmetry.space_group_name_H-M   'P 1'
#
loop_
_entity.id
_entity.type
_entity.pdbx_description
1 polymer ?
#
loop_
_entity_poly.entity_id
_entity_poly.type
_entity_poly.pdbx_seq_one_letter_code
_entity_poly.pdbx_strand_id
1 'polypeptide(L)'
;MHPIDNDRQLAFAADARAALKELYLVSGAAAQLGASGLQVQDMQWQAIERAVRNASAVLRVRDGSGASDGSGASNGSESEAMKSLQRLSMLCDELLGRRAMGHVCPSTIWRDLARAGRDAYEQIDA
;
A
#
# COMPACT_ATOMS: atom_id res chain seq x y z
N MET A 1 3.18 -22.30 -21.71
CA MET A 1 3.52 -21.40 -20.59
C MET A 1 4.83 -20.73 -20.98
N HIS A 2 4.77 -19.48 -21.45
CA HIS A 2 5.92 -18.78 -22.01
C HIS A 2 6.81 -18.23 -20.87
N PRO A 3 8.15 -18.34 -20.96
CA PRO A 3 9.06 -17.85 -19.92
C PRO A 3 8.95 -16.34 -19.65
N ILE A 4 8.50 -15.57 -20.64
CA ILE A 4 8.35 -14.10 -20.59
C ILE A 4 7.27 -13.65 -19.59
N ASP A 5 6.23 -14.46 -19.40
CA ASP A 5 5.12 -14.12 -18.48
C ASP A 5 5.51 -14.32 -17.02
N ASN A 6 6.40 -15.28 -16.76
CA ASN A 6 6.88 -15.58 -15.41
C ASN A 6 7.85 -14.50 -14.90
N ASP A 7 8.75 -14.01 -15.75
CA ASP A 7 9.69 -12.94 -15.40
C ASP A 7 8.96 -11.62 -15.09
N ARG A 8 7.91 -11.30 -15.86
CA ARG A 8 7.05 -10.14 -15.59
C ARG A 8 6.31 -10.30 -14.25
N GLN A 9 5.72 -11.46 -13.99
CA GLN A 9 5.03 -11.72 -12.72
C GLN A 9 5.95 -11.61 -11.51
N LEU A 10 7.20 -12.09 -11.62
CA LEU A 10 8.20 -11.97 -10.55
C LEU A 10 8.63 -10.52 -10.32
N ALA A 11 8.84 -9.74 -11.39
CA ALA A 11 9.14 -8.32 -11.28
C ALA A 11 8.00 -7.55 -10.59
N PHE A 12 6.74 -7.82 -10.98
CA PHE A 12 5.58 -7.21 -10.32
C PHE A 12 5.46 -7.56 -8.85
N ALA A 13 5.70 -8.83 -8.48
CA ALA A 13 5.67 -9.25 -7.09
C ALA A 13 6.77 -8.59 -6.25
N ALA A 14 7.95 -8.35 -6.85
CA ALA A 14 9.04 -7.62 -6.22
C ALA A 14 8.68 -6.13 -6.03
N ASP A 15 8.12 -5.49 -7.05
CA ASP A 15 7.67 -4.09 -6.99
C ASP A 15 6.55 -3.89 -5.96
N ALA A 16 5.60 -4.83 -5.90
CA ALA A 16 4.52 -4.82 -4.90
C ALA A 16 5.07 -4.93 -3.46
N ARG A 17 6.03 -5.83 -3.22
CA ARG A 17 6.68 -5.95 -1.90
C ARG A 17 7.50 -4.70 -1.55
N ALA A 18 8.21 -4.13 -2.52
CA ALA A 18 8.98 -2.91 -2.30
C ALA A 18 8.07 -1.72 -1.93
N ALA A 19 6.97 -1.54 -2.68
CA ALA A 19 5.97 -0.52 -2.38
C ALA A 19 5.27 -0.76 -1.03
N LEU A 20 4.95 -2.02 -0.71
CA LEU A 20 4.36 -2.41 0.57
C LEU A 20 5.30 -2.05 1.74
N LYS A 21 6.59 -2.34 1.58
CA LYS A 21 7.62 -2.01 2.56
C LYS A 21 7.79 -0.51 2.77
N GLU A 22 7.85 0.27 1.69
CA GLU A 22 7.92 1.73 1.78
C GLU A 22 6.70 2.28 2.54
N LEU A 23 5.50 1.85 2.13
CA LEU A 23 4.25 2.31 2.72
C LEU A 23 4.12 1.91 4.20
N TYR A 24 4.50 0.68 4.55
CA TYR A 24 4.58 0.20 5.94
C TYR A 24 5.46 1.08 6.81
N LEU A 25 6.67 1.41 6.35
CA LEU A 25 7.63 2.20 7.13
C LEU A 25 7.12 3.62 7.41
N VAL A 26 6.65 4.32 6.37
CA VAL A 26 6.22 5.72 6.52
C VAL A 26 4.89 5.84 7.27
N SER A 27 3.95 4.92 7.03
CA SER A 27 2.66 4.91 7.71
C SER A 27 2.77 4.47 9.16
N GLY A 28 3.65 3.50 9.47
CA GLY A 28 3.89 3.03 10.83
C GLY A 28 4.48 4.09 11.75
N ALA A 29 5.49 4.83 11.26
CA ALA A 29 6.09 5.93 12.01
C ALA A 29 5.05 7.05 12.32
N ALA A 30 4.22 7.39 11.34
CA ALA A 30 3.15 8.37 11.54
C ALA A 30 2.04 7.84 12.48
N ALA A 31 1.69 6.56 12.37
CA ALA A 31 0.69 5.93 13.22
C ALA A 31 1.10 5.93 14.71
N GLN A 32 2.38 5.68 15.01
CA GLN A 32 2.88 5.74 16.38
C GLN A 32 2.73 7.14 17.00
N LEU A 33 3.05 8.17 16.24
CA LEU A 33 2.88 9.56 16.68
C LEU A 33 1.40 9.91 16.86
N GLY A 34 0.59 9.65 15.84
CA GLY A 34 -0.83 9.98 15.84
C GLY A 34 -1.63 9.23 16.92
N ALA A 35 -1.32 7.96 17.15
CA ALA A 35 -1.94 7.17 18.23
C ALA A 35 -1.57 7.70 19.63
N SER A 36 -0.40 8.32 19.76
CA SER A 36 0.07 8.94 21.00
C SER A 36 -0.42 10.39 21.17
N GLY A 37 -1.23 10.91 20.24
CA GLY A 37 -1.67 12.30 20.22
C GLY A 37 -0.56 13.30 19.90
N LEU A 38 0.58 12.83 19.40
CA LEU A 38 1.70 13.67 18.98
C LEU A 38 1.48 14.20 17.56
N GLN A 39 2.05 15.37 17.30
CA GLN A 39 1.98 16.00 15.99
C GLN A 39 2.80 15.19 14.97
N VAL A 40 2.15 14.82 13.85
CA VAL A 40 2.82 14.31 12.65
C VAL A 40 3.31 15.51 11.84
N GLN A 41 4.61 15.55 11.57
CA GLN A 41 5.24 16.68 10.87
C GLN A 41 4.92 16.67 9.37
N ASP A 42 4.96 17.85 8.74
CA ASP A 42 4.67 17.99 7.30
C ASP A 42 5.55 17.10 6.41
N MET A 43 6.82 16.90 6.76
CA MET A 43 7.69 15.99 6.02
C MET A 43 7.21 14.54 6.07
N GLN A 44 6.61 14.11 7.18
CA GLN A 44 6.06 12.76 7.31
C GLN A 44 4.78 12.63 6.49
N TRP A 45 3.94 13.67 6.46
CA TRP A 45 2.78 13.72 5.59
C TRP A 45 3.15 13.61 4.11
N GLN A 46 4.16 14.38 3.67
CA GLN A 46 4.68 14.31 2.30
C GLN A 46 5.26 12.93 1.95
N ALA A 47 5.90 12.27 2.92
CA ALA A 47 6.41 10.91 2.74
C ALA A 47 5.28 9.90 2.52
N ILE A 48 4.19 9.99 3.29
CA ILE A 48 2.99 9.15 3.10
C ILE A 48 2.38 9.41 1.72
N GLU A 49 2.20 10.68 1.33
CA GLU A 49 1.68 11.02 0.00
C GLU A 49 2.52 10.43 -1.14
N ARG A 50 3.85 10.43 -1.01
CA ARG A 50 4.75 9.84 -2.00
C ARG A 50 4.61 8.31 -2.05
N ALA A 51 4.63 7.65 -0.90
CA ALA A 51 4.51 6.20 -0.82
C ALA A 51 3.16 5.70 -1.37
N VAL A 52 2.07 6.42 -1.08
CA VAL A 52 0.73 6.13 -1.63
C VAL A 52 0.70 6.26 -3.16
N ARG A 53 1.33 7.29 -3.72
CA ARG A 53 1.45 7.44 -5.18
C ARG A 53 2.24 6.28 -5.81
N ASN A 54 3.34 5.86 -5.17
CA ASN A 54 4.13 4.72 -5.62
C ASN A 54 3.31 3.42 -5.57
N ALA A 55 2.62 3.16 -4.46
CA ALA A 55 1.72 2.01 -4.31
C ALA A 55 0.62 2.01 -5.39
N SER A 56 -0.02 3.15 -5.62
CA SER A 56 -1.03 3.31 -6.66
C SER A 56 -0.50 3.05 -8.07
N ALA A 57 0.73 3.46 -8.37
CA ALA A 57 1.36 3.18 -9.65
C ALA A 57 1.55 1.67 -9.86
N VAL A 58 2.07 0.96 -8.85
CA VAL A 58 2.26 -0.49 -8.91
C VAL A 58 0.92 -1.23 -9.09
N LEU A 59 -0.12 -0.82 -8.36
CA LEU A 59 -1.46 -1.41 -8.48
C LEU A 59 -2.06 -1.19 -9.89
N ARG A 60 -1.88 -0.01 -10.49
CA ARG A 60 -2.39 0.29 -11.84
C ARG A 60 -1.72 -0.50 -12.96
N VAL A 61 -0.40 -0.77 -12.85
CA VAL A 61 0.29 -1.54 -13.90
C VAL A 61 -0.26 -2.97 -13.97
N ARG A 62 -0.65 -3.56 -12.83
CA ARG A 62 -1.34 -4.86 -12.80
C ARG A 62 -2.68 -4.83 -13.56
N ASP A 63 -3.51 -3.83 -13.29
CA ASP A 63 -4.83 -3.70 -13.94
C ASP A 63 -4.72 -3.47 -15.45
N GLY A 64 -3.67 -2.78 -15.90
CA GLY A 64 -3.37 -2.54 -17.31
C GLY A 64 -2.75 -3.73 -18.05
N SER A 65 -2.28 -4.76 -17.33
CA SER A 65 -1.62 -5.95 -17.92
C SER A 65 -2.60 -7.01 -18.43
N GLY A 66 -3.91 -6.82 -18.23
CA GLY A 66 -4.97 -7.77 -18.56
C GLY A 66 -5.86 -7.42 -19.76
N ALA A 67 -5.58 -6.35 -20.50
CA ALA A 67 -6.44 -5.87 -21.60
C ALA A 67 -5.83 -6.15 -23.00
N SER A 68 -5.66 -7.43 -23.30
CA SER A 68 -5.47 -8.09 -24.60
C SER A 68 -5.20 -9.53 -24.17
N ASP A 69 -6.18 -10.40 -23.96
CA ASP A 69 -6.89 -11.13 -25.00
C ASP A 69 -8.15 -11.74 -24.36
N GLY A 70 -9.28 -11.76 -25.09
CA GLY A 70 -10.59 -12.17 -24.59
C GLY A 70 -10.77 -13.66 -24.26
N SER A 71 -9.90 -14.27 -23.46
CA SER A 71 -10.11 -15.61 -22.90
C SER A 71 -9.29 -15.86 -21.66
N GLY A 72 -9.99 -16.21 -20.58
CA GLY A 72 -9.41 -16.81 -19.39
C GLY A 72 -9.18 -15.79 -18.29
N ALA A 73 -10.08 -15.79 -17.31
CA ALA A 73 -9.78 -15.30 -15.98
C ALA A 73 -8.42 -15.89 -15.55
N SER A 74 -7.37 -15.06 -15.58
CA SER A 74 -6.21 -15.33 -14.76
C SER A 74 -6.65 -15.12 -13.33
N ASN A 75 -7.23 -16.18 -12.75
CA ASN A 75 -7.27 -16.46 -11.33
C ASN A 75 -5.83 -16.60 -10.80
N GLY A 76 -4.94 -15.67 -11.16
CA GLY A 76 -3.65 -15.50 -10.52
C GLY A 76 -3.98 -15.10 -9.10
N SER A 77 -3.94 -16.08 -8.20
CA SER A 77 -4.13 -15.92 -6.77
C SER A 77 -3.49 -14.60 -6.37
N GLU A 78 -4.34 -13.64 -6.02
CA GLU A 78 -3.86 -12.33 -5.65
C GLU A 78 -2.93 -12.52 -4.45
N SER A 79 -1.64 -12.23 -4.66
CA SER A 79 -0.63 -12.37 -3.61
C SER A 79 -1.09 -11.58 -2.40
N GLU A 80 -1.01 -12.17 -1.22
CA GLU A 80 -1.38 -11.52 0.04
C GLU A 80 -0.64 -10.19 0.25
N ALA A 81 0.60 -10.07 -0.28
CA ALA A 81 1.32 -8.80 -0.32
C ALA A 81 0.58 -7.69 -1.10
N MET A 82 -0.11 -8.03 -2.20
CA MET A 82 -0.88 -7.06 -2.99
C MET A 82 -2.17 -6.65 -2.27
N LYS A 83 -2.85 -7.60 -1.62
CA LYS A 83 -4.03 -7.28 -0.78
C LYS A 83 -3.63 -6.35 0.37
N SER A 84 -2.52 -6.65 1.02
CA SER A 84 -1.95 -5.81 2.07
C SER A 84 -1.55 -4.42 1.54
N LEU A 85 -0.95 -4.35 0.35
CA LEU A 85 -0.61 -3.08 -0.31
C LEU A 85 -1.86 -2.24 -0.61
N GLN A 86 -2.88 -2.84 -1.20
CA GLN A 86 -4.13 -2.16 -1.51
C GLN A 86 -4.81 -1.64 -0.24
N ARG A 87 -4.95 -2.50 0.78
CA ARG A 87 -5.57 -2.15 2.06
C ARG A 87 -4.83 -1.02 2.76
N LEU A 88 -3.49 -1.11 2.84
CA LEU A 88 -2.69 -0.08 3.50
C LEU A 88 -2.73 1.24 2.71
N SER A 89 -2.71 1.18 1.37
CA SER A 89 -2.83 2.37 0.51
C SER A 89 -4.15 3.09 0.74
N MET A 90 -5.27 2.36 0.80
CA MET A 90 -6.59 2.94 1.04
C MET A 90 -6.69 3.66 2.39
N LEU A 91 -6.10 3.08 3.45
CA LEU A 91 -6.08 3.71 4.78
C LEU A 91 -5.23 4.99 4.79
N CYS A 92 -4.09 4.97 4.09
CA CYS A 92 -3.27 6.16 3.93
C CYS A 92 -3.98 7.24 3.09
N ASP A 93 -4.71 6.87 2.04
CA ASP A 93 -5.53 7.81 1.26
C ASP A 93 -6.64 8.45 2.10
N GLU A 94 -7.35 7.67 2.92
CA GLU A 94 -8.36 8.22 3.83
C GLU A 94 -7.72 9.21 4.82
N LEU A 95 -6.57 8.84 5.38
CA LEU A 95 -5.82 9.67 6.31
C LEU A 95 -5.41 11.01 5.67
N LEU A 96 -4.89 10.97 4.44
CA LEU A 96 -4.50 12.16 3.68
C LEU A 96 -5.71 13.02 3.31
N GLY A 97 -6.83 12.40 2.93
CA GLY A 97 -8.08 13.10 2.66
C GLY A 97 -8.59 13.89 3.87
N ARG A 98 -8.51 13.29 5.07
CA ARG A 98 -8.87 13.97 6.33
C ARG A 98 -7.96 15.15 6.63
N ARG A 99 -6.64 14.98 6.43
CA ARG A 99 -5.68 16.09 6.57
C ARG A 99 -6.02 17.23 5.63
N ALA A 100 -6.31 16.94 4.36
CA ALA A 100 -6.63 17.96 3.36
C ALA A 100 -7.90 18.75 3.73
N MET A 101 -8.85 18.11 4.42
CA MET A 101 -10.06 18.75 4.95
C MET A 101 -9.84 19.50 6.28
N GLY A 102 -8.63 19.46 6.84
CA GLY A 102 -8.34 20.03 8.16
C GLY A 102 -9.02 19.30 9.32
N HIS A 103 -9.49 18.06 9.10
CA HIS A 103 -10.16 17.28 10.12
C HIS A 103 -9.16 16.66 11.09
N VAL A 104 -9.50 16.67 12.38
CA VAL A 104 -8.76 15.91 13.39
C VAL A 104 -8.88 14.42 13.06
N CYS A 105 -7.75 13.73 12.96
CA CYS A 105 -7.75 12.30 12.70
C CYS A 105 -8.08 11.53 14.00
N PRO A 106 -9.19 10.76 14.05
CA PRO A 106 -9.55 9.98 15.22
C PRO A 106 -8.49 8.92 15.56
N SER A 107 -8.33 8.62 16.85
CA SER A 107 -7.41 7.57 17.33
C SER A 107 -7.72 6.17 16.81
N THR A 108 -8.95 5.92 16.35
CA THR A 108 -9.33 4.67 15.68
C THR A 108 -8.59 4.47 14.37
N ILE A 109 -8.43 5.53 13.57
CA ILE A 109 -7.78 5.44 12.25
C ILE A 109 -6.29 5.15 12.40
N TRP A 110 -5.64 5.79 13.37
CA TRP A 110 -4.23 5.49 13.69
C TRP A 110 -4.03 4.04 14.14
N ARG A 111 -4.98 3.49 14.91
CA ARG A 111 -4.95 2.09 15.33
C ARG A 111 -5.20 1.13 14.17
N ASP A 112 -6.14 1.45 13.29
CA ASP A 112 -6.43 0.66 12.10
C ASP A 112 -5.24 0.65 11.13
N LEU A 113 -4.57 1.80 10.98
CA LEU A 113 -3.32 1.92 10.22
C LEU A 113 -2.20 1.08 10.83
N ALA A 114 -2.02 1.12 12.15
CA ALA A 114 -1.03 0.31 12.84
C ALA A 114 -1.32 -1.21 12.71
N ARG A 115 -2.59 -1.60 12.76
CA ARG A 115 -3.00 -3.00 12.55
C ARG A 115 -2.72 -3.45 11.12
N ALA A 116 -3.13 -2.67 10.12
CA ALA A 116 -2.86 -2.98 8.71
C ALA A 116 -1.35 -2.99 8.42
N GLY A 117 -0.57 -2.13 9.07
CA GLY A 117 0.90 -2.16 8.98
C GLY A 117 1.49 -3.46 9.53
N ARG A 118 0.93 -4.03 10.60
CA ARG A 118 1.36 -5.35 11.11
C ARG A 118 1.02 -6.46 10.12
N ASP A 119 -0.19 -6.48 9.60
CA ASP A 119 -0.62 -7.44 8.58
C ASP A 119 0.29 -7.35 7.33
N ALA A 120 0.70 -6.13 6.95
CA ALA A 120 1.65 -5.89 5.85
C ALA A 120 3.06 -6.39 6.14
N TYR A 121 3.57 -6.23 7.36
CA TYR A 121 4.90 -6.69 7.76
C TYR A 121 5.06 -8.21 7.56
N GLU A 122 4.04 -8.99 7.91
CA GLU A 122 4.03 -10.44 7.71
C GLU A 122 4.19 -10.84 6.23
N GLN A 123 3.82 -9.96 5.28
CA GLN A 123 3.94 -10.21 3.84
C GLN A 123 5.23 -9.66 3.22
N ILE A 124 5.97 -8.81 3.94
CA ILE A 124 7.25 -8.26 3.48
C ILE A 124 8.37 -9.28 3.68
N ASP A 125 8.33 -10.02 4.78
CA ASP A 125 9.34 -11.02 5.16
C ASP A 125 9.00 -12.46 4.70
N ALA A 126 7.90 -12.66 3.95
CA ALA A 126 7.43 -13.95 3.44
C ALA A 126 7.81 -14.23 1.97
#